data_AF-A0A495AF65-F1
#
_entry.id   AF-A0A495AF65-F1
#
_cell.length_a   1.000
_cell.length_b   1.000
_cell.length_c   1.000
_cell.angle_alpha   90.00
_cell.angle_beta   90.00
_cell.angle_gamma   90.00
#
_symmetry.space_group_name_H-M   'P 1'
#
loop_
_entity.id
_entity.type
_entity.pdbx_description
1 polymer ?
#
loop_
_entity_poly.entity_id
_entity_poly.type
_entity_poly.pdbx_seq_one_letter_code
_entity_poly.pdbx_strand_id
1 'polypeptide(L)'
;MNRNQRRMAEYNARKAAQQIDAGNYAGKINRAFAKLSGEPSPRVEQALRAPNWREPKEDASGSICIPQVAIFQAGHRKSENITAR
;
A
#
# COMPACT_ATOMS: atom_id res chain seq x y z
N MET A 1 1.97 60.82 15.59
CA MET A 1 1.05 60.18 14.62
C MET A 1 -0.38 60.40 15.08
N ASN A 2 -1.28 60.87 14.22
CA ASN A 2 -2.69 61.13 14.56
C ASN A 2 -3.44 59.79 14.80
N ARG A 3 -4.41 59.74 15.72
CA ARG A 3 -5.24 58.54 16.00
C ARG A 3 -5.82 57.89 14.74
N ASN A 4 -6.25 58.69 13.76
CA ASN A 4 -6.80 58.18 12.51
C ASN A 4 -5.72 57.51 11.65
N GLN A 5 -4.50 58.05 11.63
CA GLN A 5 -3.37 57.45 10.92
C GLN A 5 -3.00 56.10 11.54
N ARG A 6 -3.04 55.98 12.87
CA ARG A 6 -2.81 54.72 13.58
C ARG A 6 -3.87 53.67 13.24
N ARG A 7 -5.16 54.04 13.29
CA ARG A 7 -6.27 53.14 12.93
C ARG A 7 -6.17 52.65 11.48
N MET A 8 -5.77 53.53 10.54
CA MET A 8 -5.56 53.16 9.14
C MET A 8 -4.36 52.22 8.95
N ALA A 9 -3.26 52.47 9.67
CA ALA A 9 -2.09 51.59 9.63
C ALA A 9 -2.43 50.18 10.16
N GLU A 10 -3.19 50.08 11.25
CA GLU A 10 -3.66 48.80 11.81
C GLU A 10 -4.59 48.06 10.83
N TYR A 11 -5.50 48.78 10.16
CA TYR A 11 -6.37 48.19 9.14
C TYR A 11 -5.58 47.64 7.94
N ASN A 12 -4.63 48.42 7.43
CA ASN A 12 -3.78 48.01 6.31
C ASN A 12 -2.90 46.82 6.69
N ALA A 13 -2.32 46.80 7.89
CA ALA A 13 -1.56 45.67 8.40
C ALA A 13 -2.42 44.40 8.48
N ARG A 14 -3.66 44.51 8.97
CA ARG A 14 -4.59 43.37 9.02
C ARG A 14 -4.95 42.87 7.62
N LYS A 15 -5.18 43.77 6.66
CA LYS A 15 -5.48 43.39 5.27
C LYS A 15 -4.29 42.74 4.57
N ALA A 16 -3.08 43.24 4.80
CA ALA A 16 -1.85 42.63 4.31
C ALA A 16 -1.66 41.22 4.89
N ALA A 17 -1.86 41.03 6.20
CA ALA A 17 -1.81 39.72 6.84
C ALA A 17 -2.82 38.73 6.23
N GLN A 18 -4.07 39.18 6.00
CA GLN A 18 -5.10 38.37 5.35
C GLN A 18 -4.70 37.92 3.93
N GLN A 19 -4.05 38.78 3.15
CA GLN A 19 -3.57 38.43 1.81
C GLN A 19 -2.43 37.39 1.86
N ILE A 20 -1.49 37.56 2.79
CA ILE A 20 -0.40 36.61 3.00
C ILE A 20 -0.96 35.24 3.41
N ASP A 21 -1.92 35.20 4.34
CA ASP A 21 -2.55 33.96 4.78
C ASP A 21 -3.30 33.25 3.66
N ALA A 22 -4.02 34.01 2.80
CA ALA A 22 -4.70 33.45 1.64
C ALA A 22 -3.72 32.83 0.62
N GLY A 23 -2.61 33.52 0.33
CA GLY A 23 -1.55 33.00 -0.54
C GLY A 23 -0.88 31.75 0.04
N ASN A 24 -0.63 31.75 1.35
CA ASN A 24 -0.08 30.60 2.06
C ASN A 24 -1.03 29.40 2.03
N TYR A 25 -2.33 29.63 2.19
CA TYR A 25 -3.34 28.58 2.13
C TYR A 25 -3.43 27.95 0.74
N ALA A 26 -3.49 28.76 -0.32
CA ALA A 26 -3.43 28.27 -1.70
C ALA A 26 -2.16 27.47 -1.99
N GLY A 27 -1.01 27.93 -1.48
CA GLY A 27 0.26 27.20 -1.60
C GLY A 27 0.27 25.85 -0.86
N LYS A 28 -0.42 25.74 0.28
CA LYS A 28 -0.59 24.47 1.01
C LYS A 28 -1.44 23.48 0.20
N ILE A 29 -2.54 23.95 -0.40
CA ILE A 29 -3.40 23.14 -1.25
C ILE A 29 -2.60 22.60 -2.44
N ASN A 30 -1.87 23.46 -3.16
CA ASN A 30 -1.10 23.04 -4.33
C ASN A 30 -0.01 22.01 -3.97
N ARG A 31 0.66 22.18 -2.82
CA ARG A 31 1.63 21.19 -2.33
C ARG A 31 0.99 19.86 -1.96
N ALA A 32 -0.17 19.89 -1.32
CA ALA A 32 -0.91 18.67 -0.99
C ALA A 32 -1.36 17.95 -2.27
N PHE A 33 -1.91 18.70 -3.22
CA PHE A 33 -2.31 18.16 -4.53
C PHE A 33 -1.12 17.51 -5.23
N ALA A 34 0.01 18.20 -5.39
CA ALA A 34 1.20 17.65 -6.04
C ALA A 34 1.74 16.38 -5.37
N LYS A 35 1.60 16.24 -4.04
CA LYS A 35 1.98 15.02 -3.31
C LYS A 35 1.00 13.87 -3.51
N LEU A 36 -0.29 14.18 -3.69
CA LEU A 36 -1.36 13.19 -3.78
C LEU A 36 -1.70 12.79 -5.22
N SER A 37 -1.44 13.66 -6.19
CA SER A 37 -1.75 13.47 -7.61
C SER A 37 -0.66 12.71 -8.36
N GLY A 38 0.47 12.42 -7.72
CA GLY A 38 1.54 11.62 -8.30
C GLY A 38 1.17 10.13 -8.36
N GLU A 39 1.96 9.37 -9.14
CA GLU A 39 1.87 7.92 -9.15
C GLU A 39 2.11 7.37 -7.72
N PRO A 40 1.36 6.37 -7.27
CA PRO A 40 1.60 5.74 -5.98
C PRO A 40 3.02 5.17 -5.96
N SER A 41 3.69 5.25 -4.80
CA SER A 41 5.00 4.63 -4.68
C SER A 41 4.92 3.13 -5.04
N PRO A 42 5.97 2.52 -5.62
CA PRO A 42 5.97 1.10 -5.98
C PRO A 42 5.59 0.18 -4.81
N ARG A 43 5.86 0.61 -3.57
CA ARG A 43 5.45 -0.10 -2.35
C ARG A 43 3.95 -0.11 -2.13
N VAL A 44 3.28 1.01 -2.38
CA VAL A 44 1.82 1.15 -2.29
C VAL A 44 1.16 0.39 -3.43
N GLU A 45 1.69 0.47 -4.64
CA GLU A 45 1.23 -0.34 -5.77
C GLU A 45 1.32 -1.83 -5.47
N GLN A 46 2.45 -2.28 -4.91
CA GLN A 46 2.64 -3.68 -4.54
C GLN A 46 1.72 -4.12 -3.38
N ALA A 47 1.39 -3.22 -2.45
CA ALA A 47 0.43 -3.50 -1.38
C ALA A 47 -1.03 -3.54 -1.89
N LEU A 48 -1.36 -2.75 -2.91
CA LEU A 48 -2.67 -2.74 -3.56
C LEU A 48 -2.85 -3.88 -4.56
N ARG A 49 -1.74 -4.41 -5.12
CA ARG A 49 -1.78 -5.70 -5.83
C ARG A 49 -2.28 -6.74 -4.84
N ALA A 50 -3.49 -7.26 -5.09
CA ALA A 50 -4.06 -8.33 -4.30
C ALA A 50 -3.00 -9.45 -4.14
N PRO A 51 -2.85 -10.07 -2.96
CA PRO A 51 -2.02 -11.25 -2.84
C PRO A 51 -2.48 -12.24 -3.90
N ASN A 52 -1.55 -12.81 -4.67
CA ASN A 52 -1.90 -13.78 -5.69
C ASN A 52 -2.56 -14.99 -5.00
N TRP A 53 -3.90 -14.97 -4.88
CA TRP A 53 -4.71 -16.07 -4.35
C TRP A 53 -4.55 -17.36 -5.16
N ARG A 54 -3.85 -17.28 -6.30
CA ARG A 54 -3.62 -18.35 -7.28
C ARG A 54 -2.15 -18.71 -7.44
N GLU A 55 -1.24 -18.23 -6.60
CA GLU A 55 0.04 -18.92 -6.47
C GLU A 55 -0.16 -19.99 -5.40
N PRO A 56 -0.45 -21.26 -5.77
CA PRO A 56 -0.07 -22.31 -4.86
C PRO A 56 1.41 -22.07 -4.58
N LYS A 57 1.76 -21.88 -3.31
CA LYS A 57 3.16 -22.02 -2.91
C LYS A 57 3.55 -23.42 -3.35
N GLU A 58 4.16 -23.53 -4.53
CA GLU A 58 4.73 -24.79 -5.02
C GLU A 58 5.78 -25.31 -4.04
N ASP A 59 6.19 -24.45 -3.09
CA ASP A 59 7.11 -24.72 -2.01
C ASP A 59 6.45 -24.90 -0.63
N ALA A 60 5.31 -25.58 -0.54
CA ALA A 60 5.05 -26.45 0.63
C ALA A 60 5.93 -27.73 0.58
N SER A 61 7.17 -27.57 0.07
CA SER A 61 8.17 -28.56 -0.33
C SER A 61 8.86 -29.26 0.85
N GLY A 62 8.56 -28.87 2.09
CA GLY A 62 9.27 -29.37 3.27
C GLY A 62 8.51 -30.31 4.21
N SER A 63 7.18 -30.27 4.23
CA SER A 63 6.42 -30.82 5.38
C SER A 63 5.12 -31.55 5.06
N ILE A 64 4.71 -31.62 3.79
CA ILE A 64 3.56 -32.43 3.40
C ILE A 64 4.08 -33.78 2.94
N CYS A 65 3.65 -34.86 3.60
CA CYS A 65 3.95 -36.21 3.16
C CYS A 65 3.55 -36.36 1.69
N ILE A 66 4.54 -36.63 0.82
CA ILE A 66 4.30 -36.85 -0.60
C ILE A 66 3.24 -37.96 -0.72
N PRO A 67 2.14 -37.77 -1.48
CA PRO A 67 1.04 -38.73 -1.54
C PRO A 67 1.50 -40.15 -1.85
N GLN A 68 2.54 -40.30 -2.68
CA GLN A 68 3.15 -41.57 -3.01
C GLN A 68 3.74 -42.30 -1.79
N VAL A 69 4.37 -41.55 -0.87
CA VAL A 69 4.94 -42.08 0.39
C VAL A 69 3.81 -42.46 1.35
N ALA A 70 2.77 -41.63 1.46
CA ALA A 70 1.60 -41.92 2.29
C ALA A 70 0.88 -43.20 1.84
N ILE A 71 0.69 -43.39 0.53
CA ILE A 71 0.07 -44.58 -0.07
C ILE A 71 0.91 -45.84 0.20
N PHE A 72 2.24 -45.74 0.11
CA PHE A 72 3.15 -46.84 0.41
C PHE A 72 3.14 -47.21 1.90
N GLN A 73 3.18 -46.22 2.81
CA GLN A 73 3.07 -46.45 4.25
C GLN A 73 1.72 -47.04 4.66
N ALA A 74 0.65 -46.68 3.95
CA ALA A 74 -0.68 -47.27 4.12
C ALA A 74 -0.78 -48.74 3.63
N GLY A 75 0.32 -49.33 3.14
CA GLY A 75 0.37 -50.73 2.74
C GLY A 75 -0.14 -51.02 1.34
N HIS A 76 -0.43 -50.00 0.52
CA HIS A 76 -0.85 -50.20 -0.85
C HIS A 76 0.34 -50.65 -1.72
N ARG A 77 0.29 -51.88 -2.22
CA ARG A 77 1.27 -52.42 -3.17
C ARG A 77 0.53 -52.81 -4.45
N LYS A 78 1.01 -52.32 -5.61
CA LYS A 78 0.51 -52.76 -6.91
C LYS A 78 1.01 -54.18 -7.17
N SER A 79 0.16 -55.18 -6.95
CA SER A 79 0.47 -56.58 -7.26
C SER A 79 0.08 -56.90 -8.70
N GLU A 80 1.00 -56.69 -9.66
CA GLU A 80 0.77 -57.07 -11.06
C GLU A 80 1.39 -58.42 -11.46
N ASN A 81 2.15 -59.07 -10.59
CA ASN A 81 2.74 -60.38 -10.87
C ASN A 81 2.34 -61.42 -9.81
N ILE A 82 1.14 -61.96 -9.94
CA ILE A 82 0.75 -63.24 -9.33
C ILE A 82 1.15 -64.33 -10.33
N THR A 83 2.43 -64.70 -10.37
CA THR A 83 2.81 -66.00 -10.93
C THR A 83 2.80 -67.01 -9.78
N ALA A 84 1.72 -67.78 -9.72
CA ALA A 84 1.66 -68.98 -8.87
C ALA A 84 2.82 -69.91 -9.29
N ARG A 85 3.67 -70.28 -8.33
CA ARG A 85 4.63 -71.39 -8.50
C ARG A 85 3.92 -72.71 -8.31
#